data_AF-A0A925GCP2-F1
#
_entry.id   AF-A0A925GCP2-F1
#
_cell.length_a   1.000
_cell.length_b   1.000
_cell.length_c   1.000
_cell.angle_alpha   90.00
_cell.angle_beta   90.00
_cell.angle_gamma   90.00
#
_symmetry.space_group_name_H-M   'P 1'
#
loop_
_entity.id
_entity.type
_entity.pdbx_description
1 polymer ?
#
loop_
_entity_poly.entity_id
_entity_poly.type
_entity_poly.pdbx_seq_one_letter_code
_entity_poly.pdbx_strand_id
1 'polypeptide(L)'
;NGNLTNAPALKSELFSVDHRHINTESDSEVLLNVLAHEIEKTTRGLPLQAVDLFAAVANVHKRVKGSYAVIALIAGHGVLAFRDPFGIRPLCLGRNDETWMLASESVTLEGTGHQFERNIEPGEAVFIDLQGKVHAQQCADKPVLSPCIFEFVYLARPDSVMDGISVYQARLNLGETLAKRVISTVPPNEIDVVIPIPESSRPSAAQLAQLLGLPYREGFVKNRYVGRTFIMPGQAVRKKSVRQKLNVIASEFKGRNVLLVDDSIVRGTTSREIVQMARDAGAKKVYLASAAPPVRYPNVYGIDMPTSSELVAHNRTVEQIREIIGCDQLIYQDVDGMKKAIGSLNKRITDFDASCFDGVYVTGDITADDILRINENRVGGDESQEDTSRLALPNLVD
;
A
#
# COMPACT_ATOMS: atom_id res chain seq x y z
N ASN A 1 -8.31 -7.76 3.45
CA ASN A 1 -7.45 -6.65 2.96
C ASN A 1 -7.75 -6.49 1.48
N GLY A 2 -8.18 -5.31 1.01
CA GLY A 2 -8.54 -5.08 -0.38
C GLY A 2 -9.61 -4.00 -0.52
N ASN A 3 -10.15 -3.85 -1.73
CA ASN A 3 -11.35 -3.07 -1.98
C ASN A 3 -12.16 -3.65 -3.15
N LEU A 4 -13.48 -3.76 -2.99
CA LEU A 4 -14.38 -4.19 -4.06
C LEU A 4 -14.85 -3.01 -4.90
N THR A 5 -14.52 -3.02 -6.19
CA THR A 5 -14.84 -1.93 -7.13
C THR A 5 -16.31 -1.90 -7.51
N ASN A 6 -16.99 -3.05 -7.42
CA ASN A 6 -18.42 -3.19 -7.70
C ASN A 6 -19.29 -3.37 -6.44
N ALA A 7 -18.81 -3.00 -5.24
CA ALA A 7 -19.56 -3.12 -3.98
C ALA A 7 -20.99 -2.51 -4.03
N PRO A 8 -21.23 -1.31 -4.60
CA PRO A 8 -22.59 -0.75 -4.66
C PRO A 8 -23.58 -1.60 -5.46
N ALA A 9 -23.11 -2.17 -6.57
CA ALA A 9 -23.92 -3.07 -7.40
C ALA A 9 -24.21 -4.37 -6.63
N LEU A 10 -23.20 -4.94 -5.98
CA LEU A 10 -23.34 -6.16 -5.16
C LEU A 10 -24.27 -5.95 -3.96
N LYS A 11 -24.22 -4.79 -3.28
CA LYS A 11 -25.15 -4.46 -2.18
C LYS A 11 -26.60 -4.46 -2.67
N SER A 12 -26.83 -3.95 -3.89
CA SER A 12 -28.16 -3.94 -4.51
C SER A 12 -28.62 -5.35 -4.92
N GLU A 13 -27.72 -6.16 -5.49
CA GLU A 13 -27.96 -7.56 -5.85
C GLU A 13 -28.25 -8.43 -4.61
N LEU A 14 -27.44 -8.30 -3.56
CA LEU A 14 -27.62 -9.02 -2.30
C LEU A 14 -28.98 -8.74 -1.66
N PHE A 15 -29.45 -7.50 -1.71
CA PHE A 15 -30.76 -7.13 -1.18
C PHE A 15 -31.92 -7.67 -2.03
N SER A 16 -31.84 -7.50 -3.35
CA SER A 16 -32.97 -7.74 -4.26
C SER A 16 -33.10 -9.20 -4.72
N VAL A 17 -31.98 -9.92 -4.85
CA VAL A 17 -31.92 -11.30 -5.36
C VAL A 17 -31.62 -12.29 -4.25
N ASP A 18 -30.63 -11.99 -3.41
CA ASP A 18 -30.18 -12.92 -2.37
C ASP A 18 -30.90 -12.71 -1.02
N HIS A 19 -31.73 -11.66 -0.92
CA HIS A 19 -32.47 -11.25 0.27
C HIS A 19 -31.61 -11.12 1.54
N ARG A 20 -30.37 -10.66 1.36
CA ARG A 20 -29.39 -10.39 2.43
C ARG A 20 -29.24 -8.89 2.65
N HIS A 21 -29.58 -8.44 3.85
CA HIS A 21 -29.37 -7.06 4.25
C HIS A 21 -27.89 -6.81 4.61
N ILE A 22 -27.36 -5.66 4.18
CA ILE A 22 -26.02 -5.17 4.53
C ILE A 22 -26.18 -3.99 5.49
N ASN A 23 -25.59 -4.11 6.67
CA ASN A 23 -25.80 -3.19 7.79
C ASN A 23 -24.74 -2.07 7.87
N THR A 24 -23.62 -2.22 7.17
CA THR A 24 -22.52 -1.23 7.14
C THR A 24 -22.26 -0.72 5.72
N GLU A 25 -21.32 0.23 5.62
CA GLU A 25 -20.76 0.67 4.34
C GLU A 25 -19.42 -0.03 4.02
N SER A 26 -19.07 -1.09 4.75
CA SER A 26 -17.87 -1.87 4.46
C SER A 26 -18.14 -2.85 3.33
N ASP A 27 -17.33 -2.74 2.27
CA ASP A 27 -17.27 -3.72 1.19
C ASP A 27 -16.87 -5.13 1.67
N SER A 28 -16.20 -5.25 2.82
CA SER A 28 -15.90 -6.54 3.46
C SER A 28 -17.16 -7.26 3.93
N GLU A 29 -18.19 -6.54 4.40
CA GLU A 29 -19.49 -7.14 4.75
C GLU A 29 -20.24 -7.62 3.49
N VAL A 30 -20.12 -6.86 2.40
CA VAL A 30 -20.63 -7.27 1.09
C VAL A 30 -19.93 -8.56 0.64
N LEU A 31 -18.59 -8.61 0.69
CA LEU A 31 -17.81 -9.80 0.32
C LEU A 31 -18.19 -11.03 1.17
N LEU A 32 -18.33 -10.84 2.48
CA LEU A 32 -18.77 -11.89 3.40
C LEU A 32 -20.13 -12.45 3.00
N ASN A 33 -21.09 -11.60 2.66
CA ASN A 33 -22.44 -12.02 2.28
C ASN A 33 -22.47 -12.69 0.90
N VAL A 34 -21.66 -12.23 -0.06
CA VAL A 34 -21.50 -12.94 -1.34
C VAL A 34 -20.93 -14.34 -1.10
N LEU A 35 -19.86 -14.47 -0.30
CA LEU A 35 -19.28 -15.78 0.05
C LEU A 35 -20.30 -16.69 0.75
N ALA A 36 -21.01 -16.18 1.77
CA ALA A 36 -22.01 -16.94 2.50
C ALA A 36 -23.13 -17.46 1.60
N HIS A 37 -23.59 -16.62 0.67
CA HIS A 37 -24.60 -17.01 -0.32
C HIS A 37 -24.11 -18.07 -1.30
N GLU A 38 -22.88 -17.94 -1.81
CA GLU A 38 -22.32 -18.94 -2.72
C GLU A 38 -22.08 -20.28 -2.03
N ILE A 39 -21.70 -20.29 -0.75
CA ILE A 39 -21.60 -21.52 0.07
C ILE A 39 -22.98 -22.18 0.19
N GLU A 40 -24.02 -21.42 0.53
CA GLU A 40 -25.39 -21.94 0.63
C GLU A 40 -25.84 -22.62 -0.67
N LYS A 41 -25.56 -21.99 -1.81
CA LYS A 41 -25.87 -22.51 -3.15
C LYS A 41 -25.10 -23.78 -3.51
N THR A 42 -23.80 -23.85 -3.20
CA THR A 42 -22.98 -25.00 -3.58
C THR A 42 -23.28 -26.21 -2.71
N THR A 43 -23.50 -25.99 -1.42
CA THR A 43 -23.81 -27.05 -0.45
C THR A 43 -25.21 -27.64 -0.65
N ARG A 44 -26.20 -26.87 -1.11
CA ARG A 44 -27.60 -27.33 -1.35
C ARG A 44 -28.24 -28.04 -0.16
N GLY A 45 -27.91 -27.61 1.07
CA GLY A 45 -28.42 -28.19 2.32
C GLY A 45 -27.77 -29.51 2.74
N LEU A 46 -26.73 -29.97 2.05
CA LEU A 46 -25.93 -31.13 2.47
C LEU A 46 -24.85 -30.73 3.50
N PRO A 47 -24.15 -31.69 4.13
CA PRO A 47 -22.98 -31.36 4.95
C PRO A 47 -21.85 -30.77 4.10
N LEU A 48 -21.36 -29.60 4.48
CA LEU A 48 -20.31 -28.86 3.77
C LEU A 48 -19.04 -29.72 3.57
N GLN A 49 -18.58 -29.80 2.32
CA GLN A 49 -17.30 -30.39 1.96
C GLN A 49 -16.32 -29.32 1.44
N ALA A 50 -15.02 -29.63 1.46
CA ALA A 50 -13.99 -28.71 0.93
C ALA A 50 -14.23 -28.33 -0.55
N VAL A 51 -14.74 -29.26 -1.36
CA VAL A 51 -15.07 -29.00 -2.77
C VAL A 51 -16.17 -27.96 -2.94
N ASP A 52 -17.12 -27.88 -2.01
CA ASP A 52 -18.21 -26.91 -2.05
C ASP A 52 -17.69 -25.49 -1.75
N LEU A 53 -16.70 -25.38 -0.85
CA LEU A 53 -16.01 -24.12 -0.56
C LEU A 53 -15.24 -23.62 -1.78
N PHE A 54 -14.52 -24.49 -2.48
CA PHE A 54 -13.80 -24.11 -3.69
C PHE A 54 -14.74 -23.72 -4.83
N ALA A 55 -15.86 -24.44 -5.00
CA ALA A 55 -16.90 -24.05 -5.94
C ALA A 55 -17.52 -22.68 -5.57
N ALA A 56 -17.72 -22.41 -4.27
CA ALA A 56 -18.25 -21.14 -3.80
C ALA A 56 -17.28 -20.00 -4.09
N VAL A 57 -15.98 -20.16 -3.79
CA VAL A 57 -14.96 -19.15 -4.09
C VAL A 57 -14.85 -18.90 -5.60
N ALA A 58 -14.97 -19.94 -6.43
CA ALA A 58 -15.00 -19.76 -7.89
C ALA A 58 -16.18 -18.92 -8.36
N ASN A 59 -17.34 -19.01 -7.70
CA ASN A 59 -18.48 -18.14 -7.99
C ASN A 59 -18.30 -16.73 -7.41
N VAL A 60 -17.67 -16.59 -6.24
CA VAL A 60 -17.29 -15.29 -5.68
C VAL A 60 -16.41 -14.53 -6.68
N HIS A 61 -15.37 -15.16 -7.24
CA HIS A 61 -14.50 -14.55 -8.25
C HIS A 61 -15.23 -14.07 -9.51
N LYS A 62 -16.37 -14.69 -9.87
CA LYS A 62 -17.20 -14.28 -11.01
C LYS A 62 -18.09 -13.08 -10.71
N ARG A 63 -18.54 -12.93 -9.46
CA ARG A 63 -19.45 -11.86 -9.01
C ARG A 63 -18.69 -10.61 -8.57
N VAL A 64 -17.58 -10.80 -7.88
CA VAL A 64 -16.81 -9.73 -7.24
C VAL A 64 -15.73 -9.20 -8.17
N LYS A 65 -15.60 -7.88 -8.20
CA LYS A 65 -14.51 -7.18 -8.89
C LYS A 65 -13.71 -6.32 -7.91
N GLY A 66 -12.43 -6.13 -8.20
CA GLY A 66 -11.49 -5.41 -7.35
C GLY A 66 -10.38 -6.31 -6.84
N SER A 67 -9.87 -6.01 -5.66
CA SER A 67 -8.76 -6.73 -5.03
C SER A 67 -9.14 -7.24 -3.65
N TYR A 68 -8.59 -8.38 -3.25
CA TYR A 68 -8.86 -8.97 -1.94
C TYR A 68 -7.90 -10.09 -1.59
N ALA A 69 -7.44 -10.05 -0.34
CA ALA A 69 -6.88 -11.17 0.39
C ALA A 69 -7.81 -11.44 1.58
N VAL A 70 -8.40 -12.63 1.60
CA VAL A 70 -9.46 -13.02 2.53
C VAL A 70 -8.98 -14.18 3.40
N ILE A 71 -9.28 -14.09 4.70
CA ILE A 71 -9.21 -15.19 5.66
C ILE A 71 -10.57 -15.22 6.35
N ALA A 72 -11.26 -16.35 6.30
CA ALA A 72 -12.59 -16.56 6.84
C ALA A 72 -12.61 -17.83 7.70
N LEU A 73 -13.19 -17.72 8.89
CA LEU A 73 -13.46 -18.88 9.74
C LEU A 73 -14.85 -19.43 9.43
N ILE A 74 -14.93 -20.69 9.03
CA ILE A 74 -16.20 -21.40 8.86
C ILE A 74 -16.44 -22.24 10.12
N ALA A 75 -17.38 -21.79 10.95
CA ALA A 75 -17.67 -22.41 12.25
C ALA A 75 -17.94 -23.91 12.10
N GLY A 76 -17.27 -24.72 12.93
CA GLY A 76 -17.39 -26.18 12.91
C GLY A 76 -16.69 -26.89 11.74
N HIS A 77 -15.98 -26.17 10.86
CA HIS A 77 -15.37 -26.76 9.66
C HIS A 77 -13.89 -26.43 9.50
N GLY A 78 -13.48 -25.17 9.65
CA GLY A 78 -12.07 -24.78 9.48
C GLY A 78 -11.87 -23.34 9.00
N VAL A 79 -10.66 -23.06 8.50
CA VAL A 79 -10.27 -21.74 8.00
C VAL A 79 -10.14 -21.79 6.48
N LEU A 80 -10.90 -20.92 5.80
CA LEU A 80 -10.80 -20.69 4.37
C LEU A 80 -9.99 -19.41 4.12
N ALA A 81 -9.08 -19.44 3.15
CA ALA A 81 -8.41 -18.27 2.65
C ALA A 81 -8.37 -18.27 1.13
N PHE A 82 -8.47 -17.09 0.52
CA PHE A 82 -8.37 -16.96 -0.92
C PHE A 82 -7.89 -15.57 -1.32
N ARG A 83 -7.32 -15.49 -2.52
CA ARG A 83 -6.71 -14.28 -3.08
C ARG A 83 -7.40 -13.91 -4.39
N ASP A 84 -7.48 -12.62 -4.70
CA ASP A 84 -8.08 -12.15 -5.94
C ASP A 84 -7.40 -12.74 -7.20
N PRO A 85 -8.11 -12.86 -8.33
CA PRO A 85 -7.56 -13.44 -9.57
C PRO A 85 -6.33 -12.74 -10.15
N PHE A 86 -6.04 -11.52 -9.70
CA PHE A 86 -4.91 -10.70 -10.14
C PHE A 86 -3.75 -10.70 -9.14
N GLY A 87 -3.90 -11.36 -7.99
CA GLY A 87 -2.90 -11.40 -6.93
C GLY A 87 -2.51 -10.02 -6.39
N ILE A 88 -3.41 -9.04 -6.42
CA ILE A 88 -3.06 -7.64 -6.11
C ILE A 88 -2.69 -7.47 -4.63
N ARG A 89 -3.48 -8.05 -3.72
CA ARG A 89 -3.23 -7.99 -2.26
C ARG A 89 -2.40 -9.17 -1.79
N PRO A 90 -1.40 -8.97 -0.91
CA PRO A 90 -0.52 -10.05 -0.49
C PRO A 90 -1.20 -10.99 0.52
N LEU A 91 -0.93 -12.28 0.38
CA LEU A 91 -1.40 -13.34 1.28
C LEU A 91 -0.43 -14.52 1.23
N CYS A 92 0.02 -14.99 2.39
CA CYS A 92 0.95 -16.10 2.53
C CYS A 92 0.50 -17.10 3.59
N LEU A 93 1.00 -18.31 3.45
CA LEU A 93 0.79 -19.44 4.33
C LEU A 93 2.13 -19.84 4.97
N GLY A 94 2.10 -20.11 6.26
CA GLY A 94 3.21 -20.70 7.00
C GLY A 94 2.75 -21.78 7.95
N ARG A 95 3.71 -22.55 8.47
CA ARG A 95 3.46 -23.69 9.34
C ARG A 95 4.54 -23.82 10.41
N ASN A 96 4.16 -24.33 11.57
CA ASN A 96 5.08 -24.93 12.53
C ASN A 96 4.66 -26.40 12.78
N ASP A 97 5.28 -27.07 13.75
CA ASP A 97 5.00 -28.50 13.99
C ASP A 97 3.53 -28.79 14.33
N GLU A 98 2.78 -27.80 14.84
CA GLU A 98 1.42 -27.98 15.38
C GLU A 98 0.32 -27.24 14.57
N THR A 99 0.63 -26.09 14.00
CA THR A 99 -0.37 -25.14 13.47
C THR A 99 0.00 -24.56 12.11
N TRP A 100 -1.03 -24.21 11.36
CA TRP A 100 -0.95 -23.41 10.15
C TRP A 100 -1.32 -21.96 10.44
N MET A 101 -0.67 -21.01 9.76
CA MET A 101 -0.97 -19.59 9.86
C MET A 101 -1.04 -18.95 8.47
N LEU A 102 -2.04 -18.10 8.29
CA LEU A 102 -2.20 -17.24 7.12
C LEU A 102 -1.96 -15.79 7.54
N ALA A 103 -1.23 -15.03 6.71
CA ALA A 103 -0.94 -13.63 6.99
C ALA A 103 -0.77 -12.83 5.70
N SER A 104 -0.98 -11.50 5.76
CA SER A 104 -0.66 -10.62 4.64
C SER A 104 0.85 -10.53 4.38
N GLU A 105 1.68 -10.67 5.40
CA GLU A 105 3.13 -10.50 5.31
C GLU A 105 3.88 -11.65 6.00
N SER A 106 4.97 -12.13 5.38
CA SER A 106 5.78 -13.24 5.89
C SER A 106 6.39 -12.97 7.26
N VAL A 107 6.70 -11.71 7.57
CA VAL A 107 7.25 -11.31 8.89
C VAL A 107 6.34 -11.67 10.06
N THR A 108 5.02 -11.79 9.82
CA THR A 108 4.07 -12.25 10.85
C THR A 108 4.27 -13.73 11.15
N LEU A 109 4.55 -14.54 10.12
CA LEU A 109 4.82 -15.96 10.26
C LEU A 109 6.11 -16.16 11.05
N GLU A 110 7.18 -15.50 10.62
CA GLU A 110 8.50 -15.58 11.27
C GLU A 110 8.46 -15.12 12.72
N GLY A 111 7.80 -13.98 13.00
CA GLY A 111 7.66 -13.44 14.34
C GLY A 111 6.85 -14.31 15.30
N THR A 112 6.09 -15.28 14.79
CA THR A 112 5.30 -16.24 15.59
C THR A 112 5.84 -17.67 15.51
N GLY A 113 7.03 -17.87 14.94
CA GLY A 113 7.67 -19.18 14.84
C GLY A 113 7.09 -20.10 13.75
N HIS A 114 6.26 -19.57 12.84
CA HIS A 114 5.79 -20.30 11.66
C HIS A 114 6.79 -20.12 10.52
N GLN A 115 7.29 -21.22 9.97
CA GLN A 115 8.12 -21.19 8.78
C GLN A 115 7.26 -20.81 7.57
N PHE A 116 7.76 -19.89 6.74
CA PHE A 116 7.11 -19.51 5.50
C PHE A 116 7.08 -20.73 4.55
N GLU A 117 5.89 -21.07 4.06
CA GLU A 117 5.70 -22.19 3.14
C GLU A 117 5.59 -21.67 1.70
N ARG A 118 4.62 -20.78 1.46
CA ARG A 118 4.38 -20.17 0.14
C ARG A 118 3.42 -18.98 0.21
N ASN A 119 3.38 -18.20 -0.86
CA ASN A 119 2.29 -17.27 -1.11
C ASN A 119 1.04 -18.04 -1.58
N ILE A 120 -0.13 -17.49 -1.31
CA ILE A 120 -1.38 -17.93 -1.95
C ILE A 120 -1.38 -17.37 -3.36
N GLU A 121 -1.54 -18.25 -4.35
CA GLU A 121 -1.47 -17.89 -5.77
C GLU A 121 -2.71 -17.07 -6.19
N PRO A 122 -2.63 -16.26 -7.26
CA PRO A 122 -3.79 -15.50 -7.74
C PRO A 122 -4.98 -16.42 -8.05
N GLY A 123 -6.16 -16.09 -7.52
CA GLY A 123 -7.39 -16.88 -7.67
C GLY A 123 -7.41 -18.22 -6.92
N GLU A 124 -6.36 -18.55 -6.17
CA GLU A 124 -6.31 -19.77 -5.37
C GLU A 124 -7.15 -19.62 -4.10
N ALA A 125 -7.81 -20.72 -3.72
CA ALA A 125 -8.38 -20.92 -2.41
C ALA A 125 -7.65 -22.03 -1.66
N VAL A 126 -7.43 -21.81 -0.37
CA VAL A 126 -6.85 -22.77 0.59
C VAL A 126 -7.83 -22.95 1.74
N PHE A 127 -8.10 -24.19 2.10
CA PHE A 127 -8.94 -24.55 3.25
C PHE A 127 -8.16 -25.45 4.20
N ILE A 128 -8.08 -25.05 5.47
CA ILE A 128 -7.46 -25.79 6.55
C ILE A 128 -8.59 -26.34 7.41
N ASP A 129 -8.80 -27.66 7.39
CA ASP A 129 -9.87 -28.29 8.17
C ASP A 129 -9.52 -28.40 9.66
N LEU A 130 -10.50 -28.79 10.48
CA LEU A 130 -10.31 -28.97 11.93
C LEU A 130 -9.28 -30.06 12.30
N GLN A 131 -8.88 -30.93 11.36
CA GLN A 131 -7.83 -31.92 11.57
C GLN A 131 -6.44 -31.38 11.19
N GLY A 132 -6.35 -30.12 10.74
CA GLY A 132 -5.11 -29.49 10.32
C GLY A 132 -4.65 -29.90 8.92
N LYS A 133 -5.51 -30.57 8.13
CA LYS A 133 -5.19 -30.91 6.75
C LYS A 133 -5.48 -29.72 5.84
N VAL A 134 -4.51 -29.41 4.98
CA VAL A 134 -4.60 -28.34 3.99
C VAL A 134 -5.14 -28.90 2.68
N HIS A 135 -6.18 -28.26 2.18
CA HIS A 135 -6.75 -28.46 0.86
C HIS A 135 -6.53 -27.18 0.06
N ALA A 136 -6.20 -27.28 -1.22
CA ALA A 136 -5.98 -26.11 -2.07
C ALA A 136 -6.54 -26.36 -3.48
N GLN A 137 -7.15 -25.33 -4.08
CA GLN A 137 -7.69 -25.41 -5.43
C GLN A 137 -7.62 -24.04 -6.13
N GLN A 138 -7.24 -24.05 -7.41
CA GLN A 138 -7.38 -22.88 -8.28
C GLN A 138 -8.87 -22.64 -8.57
N CYS A 139 -9.38 -21.46 -8.24
CA CYS A 139 -10.79 -21.12 -8.31
C CYS A 139 -11.11 -20.02 -9.33
N ALA A 140 -10.10 -19.40 -9.96
CA ALA A 140 -10.28 -18.39 -10.99
C ALA A 140 -9.94 -18.91 -12.40
N ASP A 141 -10.66 -18.40 -13.38
CA ASP A 141 -10.35 -18.59 -14.79
C ASP A 141 -9.20 -17.64 -15.19
N LYS A 142 -8.12 -18.18 -15.76
CA LYS A 142 -6.96 -17.42 -16.27
C LYS A 142 -6.37 -16.43 -15.24
N PRO A 143 -5.95 -16.92 -14.06
CA PRO A 143 -5.33 -16.07 -13.05
C PRO A 143 -4.06 -15.39 -13.59
N VAL A 144 -3.82 -14.15 -13.16
CA VAL A 144 -2.63 -13.37 -13.51
C VAL A 144 -1.98 -12.87 -12.22
N LEU A 145 -0.65 -12.90 -12.16
CA LEU A 145 0.09 -12.35 -11.02
C LEU A 145 0.49 -10.90 -11.31
N SER A 146 -0.25 -9.96 -10.73
CA SER A 146 -0.03 -8.51 -10.81
C SER A 146 -0.06 -7.88 -9.41
N PRO A 147 0.96 -8.15 -8.57
CA PRO A 147 0.99 -7.68 -7.19
C PRO A 147 1.03 -6.15 -7.13
N CYS A 148 0.50 -5.59 -6.04
CA CYS A 148 0.53 -4.14 -5.85
C CYS A 148 1.96 -3.63 -5.70
N ILE A 149 2.39 -2.75 -6.60
CA ILE A 149 3.76 -2.24 -6.58
C ILE A 149 4.03 -1.35 -5.35
N PHE A 150 2.98 -0.73 -4.80
CA PHE A 150 3.07 0.18 -3.68
C PHE A 150 3.43 -0.51 -2.35
N GLU A 151 3.17 -1.83 -2.25
CA GLU A 151 3.65 -2.66 -1.14
C GLU A 151 5.17 -2.61 -1.04
N PHE A 152 5.86 -2.76 -2.17
CA PHE A 152 7.33 -2.72 -2.24
C PHE A 152 7.89 -1.31 -2.03
N VAL A 153 7.20 -0.28 -2.55
CA VAL A 153 7.62 1.12 -2.42
C VAL A 153 7.58 1.58 -0.96
N TYR A 154 6.47 1.32 -0.26
CA TYR A 154 6.22 1.97 1.04
C TYR A 154 5.54 1.06 2.07
N LEU A 155 4.45 0.38 1.68
CA LEU A 155 3.47 -0.13 2.67
C LEU A 155 3.98 -1.35 3.44
N ALA A 156 4.57 -2.33 2.75
CA ALA A 156 5.05 -3.55 3.37
C ALA A 156 6.29 -3.29 4.24
N ARG A 157 6.50 -4.15 5.22
CA ARG A 157 7.74 -4.09 6.01
C ARG A 157 8.94 -4.57 5.17
N PRO A 158 10.13 -3.98 5.36
CA PRO A 158 11.31 -4.35 4.58
C PRO A 158 11.78 -5.79 4.79
N ASP A 159 11.50 -6.36 5.97
CA ASP A 159 11.80 -7.75 6.32
C ASP A 159 10.77 -8.78 5.80
N SER A 160 9.78 -8.33 5.02
CA SER A 160 8.82 -9.22 4.36
C SER A 160 9.32 -9.70 2.99
N VAL A 161 8.91 -10.92 2.62
CA VAL A 161 9.03 -11.49 1.27
C VAL A 161 7.62 -11.71 0.72
N MET A 162 7.32 -11.10 -0.42
CA MET A 162 6.01 -11.16 -1.07
C MET A 162 6.18 -11.65 -2.50
N ASP A 163 5.47 -12.72 -2.86
CA ASP A 163 5.56 -13.32 -4.20
C ASP A 163 7.00 -13.58 -4.66
N GLY A 164 7.87 -14.01 -3.74
CA GLY A 164 9.29 -14.27 -4.00
C GLY A 164 10.19 -13.03 -4.09
N ILE A 165 9.64 -11.84 -3.86
CA ILE A 165 10.37 -10.57 -3.85
C ILE A 165 10.63 -10.15 -2.41
N SER A 166 11.90 -9.99 -2.03
CA SER A 166 12.27 -9.30 -0.78
C SER A 166 11.98 -7.81 -0.90
N VAL A 167 11.17 -7.27 0.02
CA VAL A 167 10.82 -5.84 0.04
C VAL A 167 12.08 -4.98 0.25
N TYR A 168 12.98 -5.38 1.14
CA TYR A 168 14.25 -4.68 1.33
C TYR A 168 15.09 -4.61 0.04
N GLN A 169 15.28 -5.75 -0.63
CA GLN A 169 16.05 -5.77 -1.88
C GLN A 169 15.36 -4.96 -2.99
N ALA A 170 14.03 -4.98 -3.05
CA ALA A 170 13.28 -4.15 -3.99
C ALA A 170 13.58 -2.66 -3.78
N ARG A 171 13.61 -2.19 -2.53
CA ARG A 171 13.94 -0.80 -2.17
C ARG A 171 15.39 -0.43 -2.48
N LEU A 172 16.34 -1.36 -2.31
CA LEU A 172 17.72 -1.16 -2.78
C LEU A 172 17.75 -0.96 -4.30
N ASN A 173 17.10 -1.84 -5.07
CA ASN A 173 17.04 -1.72 -6.53
C ASN A 173 16.42 -0.39 -6.99
N LEU A 174 15.42 0.14 -6.26
CA LEU A 174 14.87 1.48 -6.50
C LEU A 174 15.90 2.58 -6.26
N GLY A 175 16.76 2.44 -5.25
CA GLY A 175 17.90 3.35 -5.02
C GLY A 175 18.90 3.33 -6.18
N GLU A 176 19.14 2.17 -6.80
CA GLU A 176 20.03 2.05 -7.96
C GLU A 176 19.50 2.77 -9.20
N THR A 177 18.22 2.59 -9.51
CA THR A 177 17.58 3.28 -10.63
C THR A 177 17.44 4.77 -10.36
N LEU A 178 17.13 5.16 -9.11
CA LEU A 178 17.06 6.56 -8.71
C LEU A 178 18.41 7.27 -8.82
N ALA A 179 19.52 6.60 -8.51
CA ALA A 179 20.87 7.15 -8.70
C ALA A 179 21.13 7.55 -10.16
N LYS A 180 20.68 6.74 -11.13
CA LYS A 180 20.77 7.07 -12.56
C LYS A 180 19.96 8.32 -12.92
N ARG A 181 18.76 8.45 -12.36
CA ARG A 181 17.89 9.64 -12.51
C ARG A 181 18.51 10.90 -11.91
N VAL A 182 19.19 10.77 -10.77
CA VAL A 182 19.89 11.88 -10.13
C VAL A 182 21.06 12.35 -11.00
N ILE A 183 21.93 11.44 -11.46
CA ILE A 183 23.08 11.77 -12.33
C ILE A 183 22.63 12.50 -13.61
N SER A 184 21.49 12.12 -14.20
CA SER A 184 20.97 12.78 -15.40
C SER A 184 20.37 14.16 -15.16
N THR A 185 20.18 14.56 -13.90
CA THR A 185 19.40 15.77 -13.55
C THR A 185 20.20 16.78 -12.75
N VAL A 186 21.03 16.33 -11.81
CA VAL A 186 21.89 17.17 -10.96
C VAL A 186 23.31 16.61 -11.02
N PRO A 187 24.32 17.43 -11.33
CA PRO A 187 25.71 17.00 -11.26
C PRO A 187 26.05 16.47 -9.85
N PRO A 188 26.59 15.25 -9.70
CA PRO A 188 26.86 14.69 -8.37
C PRO A 188 27.79 15.55 -7.50
N ASN A 189 28.68 16.33 -8.11
CA ASN A 189 29.57 17.27 -7.41
C ASN A 189 28.86 18.52 -6.85
N GLU A 190 27.59 18.76 -7.19
CA GLU A 190 26.77 19.80 -6.57
C GLU A 190 26.05 19.32 -5.30
N ILE A 191 26.10 18.02 -4.98
CA ILE A 191 25.44 17.42 -3.83
C ILE A 191 26.51 17.11 -2.76
N ASP A 192 26.36 17.68 -1.58
CA ASP A 192 27.32 17.45 -0.48
C ASP A 192 26.97 16.21 0.36
N VAL A 193 25.68 15.87 0.45
CA VAL A 193 25.19 14.79 1.33
C VAL A 193 23.82 14.28 0.88
N VAL A 194 23.60 12.97 1.01
CA VAL A 194 22.30 12.31 0.85
C VAL A 194 21.67 12.09 2.23
N ILE A 195 20.42 12.53 2.38
CA ILE A 195 19.66 12.45 3.62
C ILE A 195 18.31 11.77 3.35
N PRO A 196 18.02 10.61 3.97
CA PRO A 196 16.71 10.00 3.85
C PRO A 196 15.66 10.76 4.66
N ILE A 197 14.42 10.72 4.19
CA ILE A 197 13.23 11.01 4.99
C ILE A 197 12.78 9.70 5.65
N PRO A 198 12.93 9.55 6.98
CA PRO A 198 12.71 8.28 7.63
C PRO A 198 11.23 7.84 7.63
N GLU A 199 10.93 6.55 7.56
CA GLU A 199 11.85 5.40 7.73
C GLU A 199 12.00 4.56 6.45
N SER A 200 10.97 4.55 5.59
CA SER A 200 10.80 3.73 4.39
C SER A 200 11.87 3.97 3.32
N SER A 201 12.34 5.21 3.15
CA SER A 201 13.29 5.56 2.10
C SER A 201 14.75 5.25 2.44
N ARG A 202 15.06 4.86 3.69
CA ARG A 202 16.45 4.59 4.12
C ARG A 202 17.20 3.61 3.20
N PRO A 203 16.66 2.43 2.81
CA PRO A 203 17.38 1.51 1.93
C PRO A 203 17.68 2.15 0.57
N SER A 204 16.70 2.81 -0.05
CA SER A 204 16.88 3.47 -1.36
C SER A 204 17.89 4.60 -1.29
N ALA A 205 17.85 5.41 -0.23
CA ALA A 205 18.78 6.51 0.00
C ALA A 205 20.21 6.03 0.26
N ALA A 206 20.38 4.96 1.05
CA ALA A 206 21.67 4.36 1.33
C ALA A 206 22.31 3.78 0.06
N GLN A 207 21.54 3.03 -0.72
CA GLN A 207 22.00 2.47 -2.00
C GLN A 207 22.36 3.57 -3.00
N LEU A 208 21.53 4.62 -3.09
CA LEU A 208 21.80 5.77 -3.94
C LEU A 208 23.08 6.48 -3.53
N ALA A 209 23.26 6.78 -2.24
CA ALA A 209 24.46 7.45 -1.73
C ALA A 209 25.74 6.66 -2.03
N GLN A 210 25.70 5.34 -1.82
CA GLN A 210 26.79 4.43 -2.14
C GLN A 210 27.18 4.50 -3.63
N LEU A 211 26.21 4.46 -4.53
CA LEU A 211 26.45 4.50 -5.98
C LEU A 211 26.95 5.85 -6.47
N LEU A 212 26.51 6.95 -5.85
CA LEU A 212 27.00 8.29 -6.18
C LEU A 212 28.36 8.60 -5.53
N GLY A 213 28.86 7.74 -4.62
CA GLY A 213 30.07 8.02 -3.85
C GLY A 213 29.91 9.21 -2.89
N LEU A 214 28.68 9.47 -2.43
CA LEU A 214 28.33 10.61 -1.58
C LEU A 214 28.11 10.16 -0.12
N PRO A 215 28.40 11.03 0.87
CA PRO A 215 28.08 10.72 2.26
C PRO A 215 26.58 10.50 2.48
N TYR A 216 26.23 9.42 3.18
CA TYR A 216 24.90 9.20 3.75
C TYR A 216 24.86 9.73 5.18
N ARG A 217 23.86 10.54 5.52
CA ARG A 217 23.67 11.08 6.88
C ARG A 217 22.22 11.04 7.30
N GLU A 218 21.98 10.66 8.56
CA GLU A 218 20.67 10.85 9.19
C GLU A 218 20.53 12.35 9.54
N GLY A 219 19.83 13.11 8.69
CA GLY A 219 19.50 14.51 8.95
C GLY A 219 18.13 14.69 9.62
N PHE A 220 17.21 13.74 9.41
CA PHE A 220 15.90 13.73 10.04
C PHE A 220 15.79 12.56 11.01
N VAL A 221 15.18 12.82 12.17
CA VAL A 221 14.85 11.80 13.16
C VAL A 221 13.34 11.74 13.31
N LYS A 222 12.74 10.58 13.02
CA LYS A 222 11.31 10.35 13.24
C LYS A 222 11.02 10.28 14.73
N ASN A 223 10.07 11.10 15.17
CA ASN A 223 9.54 11.01 16.52
C ASN A 223 8.71 9.73 16.61
N ARG A 224 9.19 8.75 17.38
CA ARG A 224 8.51 7.46 17.55
C ARG A 224 7.22 7.59 18.35
N TYR A 225 7.14 8.60 19.21
CA TYR A 225 6.02 8.85 20.11
C TYR A 225 5.33 10.15 19.71
N VAL A 226 4.38 10.07 18.78
CA VAL A 226 3.55 11.20 18.39
C VAL A 226 2.17 10.99 18.99
N GLY A 227 1.76 11.87 19.90
CA GLY A 227 0.40 11.86 20.46
C GLY A 227 -0.62 12.41 19.46
N ARG A 228 -1.89 12.02 19.61
CA ARG A 228 -2.99 12.70 18.91
C ARG A 228 -3.00 14.17 19.32
N THR A 229 -3.16 15.08 18.37
CA THR A 229 -3.25 16.52 18.65
C THR A 229 -4.58 16.78 19.36
N PHE A 230 -4.58 17.05 20.66
CA PHE A 230 -5.78 17.45 21.39
C PHE A 230 -6.32 18.80 20.88
N ILE A 231 -7.62 19.05 21.08
CA ILE A 231 -8.27 20.34 20.80
C ILE A 231 -7.57 21.42 21.66
N MET A 232 -6.65 22.16 21.05
CA MET A 232 -5.95 23.28 21.69
C MET A 232 -6.73 24.58 21.42
N PRO A 233 -7.17 25.32 22.45
CA PRO A 233 -7.83 26.62 22.26
C PRO A 233 -6.82 27.65 21.76
N GLY A 234 -6.93 28.04 20.48
CA GLY A 234 -6.14 29.11 19.86
C GLY A 234 -5.70 28.79 18.43
N GLN A 235 -6.13 29.61 17.46
CA GLN A 235 -5.80 29.45 16.03
C GLN A 235 -4.29 29.49 15.72
N ALA A 236 -3.48 30.14 16.57
CA ALA A 236 -2.04 30.29 16.35
C ALA A 236 -1.23 28.99 16.50
N VAL A 237 -1.77 27.96 17.17
CA VAL A 237 -1.05 26.70 17.46
C VAL A 237 -1.32 25.61 16.40
N ARG A 238 -2.17 25.87 15.39
CA ARG A 238 -2.57 24.91 14.36
C ARG A 238 -1.68 24.84 13.11
N LYS A 239 -0.41 25.26 13.20
CA LYS A 239 0.57 25.11 12.11
C LYS A 239 1.91 24.63 12.65
N LYS A 240 2.13 23.31 12.63
CA LYS A 240 3.42 22.60 12.50
C LYS A 240 3.25 21.08 12.75
N SER A 241 2.38 20.41 11.99
CA SER A 241 2.15 18.96 12.18
C SER A 241 3.36 18.11 11.78
N VAL A 242 4.17 18.55 10.80
CA VAL A 242 5.37 17.80 10.38
C VAL A 242 6.50 17.94 11.40
N ARG A 243 6.68 19.10 12.05
CA ARG A 243 7.67 19.25 13.13
C ARG A 243 7.35 18.41 14.37
N GLN A 244 6.10 17.99 14.54
CA GLN A 244 5.73 17.02 15.57
C GLN A 244 6.16 15.59 15.19
N LYS A 245 6.24 15.29 13.88
CA LYS A 245 6.59 13.96 13.35
C LYS A 245 8.10 13.78 13.12
N LEU A 246 8.81 14.86 12.77
CA LEU A 246 10.23 14.84 12.39
C LEU A 246 11.01 15.93 13.12
N ASN A 247 12.17 15.55 13.65
CA ASN A 247 13.18 16.47 14.16
C ASN A 247 14.34 16.58 13.17
N VAL A 248 14.99 17.74 13.15
CA VAL A 248 16.12 18.05 12.24
C VAL A 248 17.43 18.10 13.02
N ILE A 249 18.43 17.38 12.53
CA ILE A 249 19.82 17.49 13.02
C ILE A 249 20.50 18.61 12.23
N ALA A 250 20.39 19.85 12.72
CA ALA A 250 20.81 21.04 11.97
C ALA A 250 22.27 21.03 11.47
N SER A 251 23.18 20.35 12.21
CA SER A 251 24.58 20.20 11.81
C SER A 251 24.76 19.45 10.48
N GLU A 252 23.80 18.62 10.08
CA GLU A 252 23.85 17.87 8.82
C GLU A 252 23.38 18.69 7.60
N PHE A 253 22.75 19.85 7.82
CA PHE A 253 22.23 20.72 6.75
C PHE A 253 23.04 22.00 6.59
N LYS A 254 23.53 22.59 7.69
CA LYS A 254 24.13 23.92 7.70
C LYS A 254 25.26 24.07 6.67
N GLY A 255 25.05 24.94 5.69
CA GLY A 255 26.03 25.30 4.67
C GLY A 255 26.21 24.26 3.55
N ARG A 256 25.38 23.21 3.50
CA ARG A 256 25.46 22.11 2.52
C ARG A 256 24.36 22.18 1.47
N ASN A 257 24.64 21.67 0.27
CA ASN A 257 23.66 21.30 -0.73
C ASN A 257 23.19 19.86 -0.45
N VAL A 258 21.95 19.68 -0.04
CA VAL A 258 21.43 18.39 0.42
C VAL A 258 20.56 17.74 -0.64
N LEU A 259 20.70 16.42 -0.82
CA LEU A 259 19.75 15.59 -1.56
C LEU A 259 18.87 14.83 -0.56
N LEU A 260 17.61 15.23 -0.47
CA LEU A 260 16.60 14.53 0.30
C LEU A 260 16.02 13.38 -0.51
N VAL A 261 15.84 12.22 0.11
CA VAL A 261 15.23 11.05 -0.53
C VAL A 261 13.98 10.65 0.23
N ASP A 262 12.84 10.71 -0.45
CA ASP A 262 11.53 10.24 0.06
C ASP A 262 11.10 8.97 -0.69
N ASP A 263 10.20 8.18 -0.09
CA ASP A 263 9.64 7.02 -0.79
C ASP A 263 8.69 7.45 -1.92
N SER A 264 7.81 8.42 -1.63
CA SER A 264 6.75 8.86 -2.54
C SER A 264 6.28 10.27 -2.19
N ILE A 265 5.62 10.94 -3.14
CA ILE A 265 5.02 12.26 -2.94
C ILE A 265 3.55 12.20 -3.36
N VAL A 266 2.64 12.35 -2.37
CA VAL A 266 1.19 12.23 -2.56
C VAL A 266 0.52 13.61 -2.61
N ARG A 267 0.22 14.24 -1.46
CA ARG A 267 -0.37 15.60 -1.37
C ARG A 267 0.67 16.73 -1.48
N GLY A 268 1.96 16.42 -1.36
CA GLY A 268 3.08 17.38 -1.43
C GLY A 268 3.23 18.34 -0.24
N THR A 269 2.22 18.47 0.62
CA THR A 269 2.25 19.33 1.82
C THR A 269 3.36 18.95 2.79
N THR A 270 3.53 17.65 3.06
CA THR A 270 4.61 17.12 3.90
C THR A 270 5.98 17.43 3.30
N SER A 271 6.17 17.13 2.01
CA SER A 271 7.46 17.36 1.32
C SER A 271 7.84 18.84 1.33
N ARG A 272 6.87 19.76 1.15
CA ARG A 272 7.07 21.21 1.27
C ARG A 272 7.55 21.60 2.66
N GLU A 273 6.92 21.08 3.72
CA GLU A 273 7.34 21.36 5.10
C GLU A 273 8.74 20.79 5.39
N ILE A 274 9.07 19.59 4.89
CA ILE A 274 10.39 18.99 5.03
C ILE A 274 11.47 19.82 4.34
N VAL A 275 11.21 20.29 3.12
CA VAL A 275 12.13 21.18 2.38
C VAL A 275 12.34 22.48 3.16
N GLN A 276 11.26 23.08 3.70
CA GLN A 276 11.38 24.27 4.53
C GLN A 276 12.19 24.00 5.80
N MET A 277 12.02 22.85 6.45
CA MET A 277 12.79 22.44 7.62
C MET A 277 14.29 22.31 7.31
N ALA A 278 14.65 21.78 6.14
CA ALA A 278 16.04 21.71 5.68
C ALA A 278 16.64 23.12 5.44
N ARG A 279 15.86 24.03 4.83
CA ARG A 279 16.28 25.44 4.63
C ARG A 279 16.44 26.18 5.95
N ASP A 280 15.48 26.03 6.86
CA ASP A 280 15.53 26.61 8.21
C ASP A 280 16.76 26.14 9.00
N ALA A 281 17.20 24.90 8.76
CA ALA A 281 18.42 24.33 9.33
C ALA A 281 19.73 24.81 8.65
N GLY A 282 19.62 25.63 7.61
CA GLY A 282 20.74 26.28 6.95
C GLY A 282 21.26 25.57 5.69
N ALA A 283 20.49 24.68 5.07
CA ALA A 283 20.84 24.12 3.75
C ALA A 283 20.91 25.23 2.68
N LYS A 284 21.94 25.18 1.82
CA LYS A 284 22.13 26.13 0.71
C LYS A 284 21.18 25.83 -0.45
N LYS A 285 21.25 24.60 -0.95
CA LYS A 285 20.31 24.03 -1.92
C LYS A 285 19.67 22.78 -1.32
N VAL A 286 18.40 22.56 -1.62
CA VAL A 286 17.62 21.39 -1.21
C VAL A 286 17.08 20.73 -2.47
N TYR A 287 17.70 19.63 -2.86
CA TYR A 287 17.20 18.73 -3.90
C TYR A 287 16.30 17.67 -3.27
N LEU A 288 15.24 17.26 -3.95
CA LEU A 288 14.33 16.21 -3.49
C LEU A 288 14.22 15.12 -4.56
N ALA A 289 14.44 13.88 -4.16
CA ALA A 289 14.26 12.70 -4.99
C ALA A 289 13.21 11.76 -4.39
N SER A 290 12.26 11.33 -5.21
CA SER A 290 11.22 10.35 -4.86
C SER A 290 11.59 8.99 -5.46
N ALA A 291 11.66 7.95 -4.62
CA ALA A 291 11.93 6.58 -5.04
C ALA A 291 10.79 5.97 -5.89
N ALA A 292 9.58 6.52 -5.76
CA ALA A 292 8.44 6.25 -6.61
C ALA A 292 8.27 7.30 -7.72
N PRO A 293 7.59 6.96 -8.84
CA PRO A 293 7.08 7.92 -9.81
C PRO A 293 6.01 8.85 -9.20
N PRO A 294 5.59 9.91 -9.93
CA PRO A 294 4.53 10.79 -9.45
C PRO A 294 3.21 10.03 -9.27
N VAL A 295 2.58 10.14 -8.10
CA VAL A 295 1.26 9.56 -7.82
C VAL A 295 0.19 10.46 -8.46
N ARG A 296 -0.43 10.00 -9.54
CA ARG A 296 -1.33 10.79 -10.40
C ARG A 296 -2.79 10.35 -10.32
N TYR A 297 -3.03 9.12 -9.89
CA TYR A 297 -4.33 8.48 -9.87
C TYR A 297 -4.60 7.87 -8.50
N PRO A 298 -5.87 7.80 -8.05
CA PRO A 298 -6.22 7.19 -6.79
C PRO A 298 -6.08 5.66 -6.86
N ASN A 299 -5.73 5.04 -5.74
CA ASN A 299 -5.82 3.59 -5.63
C ASN A 299 -7.25 3.17 -5.28
N VAL A 300 -7.80 2.20 -6.02
CA VAL A 300 -9.14 1.63 -5.80
C VAL A 300 -9.09 0.17 -5.34
N TYR A 301 -7.91 -0.30 -4.95
CA TYR A 301 -7.63 -1.70 -4.59
C TYR A 301 -7.26 -1.86 -3.11
N GLY A 302 -7.61 -0.90 -2.26
CA GLY A 302 -7.50 -1.02 -0.80
C GLY A 302 -6.30 -0.30 -0.18
N ILE A 303 -5.53 0.47 -0.96
CA ILE A 303 -4.63 1.48 -0.37
C ILE A 303 -5.40 2.78 -0.25
N ASP A 304 -5.46 3.33 0.95
CA ASP A 304 -6.07 4.64 1.14
C ASP A 304 -5.21 5.73 0.51
N MET A 305 -5.80 6.41 -0.47
CA MET A 305 -5.19 7.52 -1.20
C MET A 305 -6.21 8.65 -1.31
N PRO A 306 -5.78 9.91 -1.28
CA PRO A 306 -6.70 11.03 -1.41
C PRO A 306 -7.31 11.08 -2.82
N THR A 307 -8.26 11.99 -3.01
CA THR A 307 -8.91 12.18 -4.32
C THR A 307 -7.92 12.72 -5.35
N SER A 308 -8.24 12.57 -6.64
CA SER A 308 -7.35 13.03 -7.72
C SER A 308 -6.97 14.51 -7.61
N SER A 309 -7.91 15.37 -7.18
CA SER A 309 -7.67 16.82 -7.05
C SER A 309 -6.69 17.18 -5.93
N GLU A 310 -6.55 16.33 -4.93
CA GLU A 310 -5.66 16.50 -3.78
C GLU A 310 -4.25 15.96 -4.03
N LEU A 311 -4.07 15.13 -5.06
CA LEU A 311 -2.76 14.66 -5.49
C LEU A 311 -1.97 15.81 -6.11
N VAL A 312 -0.78 16.09 -5.59
CA VAL A 312 0.04 17.21 -6.08
C VAL A 312 0.43 17.01 -7.54
N ALA A 313 0.64 15.77 -7.98
CA ALA A 313 1.02 15.46 -9.34
C ALA A 313 -0.15 15.35 -10.32
N HIS A 314 -1.41 15.40 -9.87
CA HIS A 314 -2.54 15.33 -10.76
C HIS A 314 -2.57 16.54 -11.71
N ASN A 315 -2.56 16.27 -13.02
CA ASN A 315 -2.50 17.28 -14.10
C ASN A 315 -1.37 18.31 -13.97
N ARG A 316 -0.25 17.94 -13.32
CA ARG A 316 0.93 18.80 -13.18
C ARG A 316 2.19 18.18 -13.76
N THR A 317 3.04 19.02 -14.33
CA THR A 317 4.41 18.67 -14.73
C THR A 317 5.31 18.59 -13.50
N VAL A 318 6.47 17.94 -13.63
CA VAL A 318 7.46 17.85 -12.54
C VAL A 318 7.90 19.25 -12.08
N GLU A 319 8.04 20.20 -13.02
CA GLU A 319 8.43 21.58 -12.72
C GLU A 319 7.39 22.31 -11.87
N GLN A 320 6.11 22.18 -12.21
CA GLN A 320 5.02 22.76 -11.41
C GLN A 320 4.97 22.16 -10.01
N ILE A 321 5.25 20.86 -9.86
CA ILE A 321 5.33 20.21 -8.55
C ILE A 321 6.54 20.72 -7.75
N ARG A 322 7.70 20.87 -8.40
CA ARG A 322 8.93 21.44 -7.81
C ARG A 322 8.66 22.82 -7.22
N GLU A 323 7.98 23.70 -7.97
CA GLU A 323 7.58 25.03 -7.52
C GLU A 323 6.65 24.99 -6.30
N ILE A 324 5.64 24.10 -6.31
CA ILE A 324 4.71 23.94 -5.19
C ILE A 324 5.43 23.46 -3.92
N ILE A 325 6.39 22.54 -4.07
CA ILE A 325 7.19 21.99 -2.95
C ILE A 325 8.25 23.00 -2.48
N GLY A 326 8.78 23.83 -3.39
CA GLY A 326 9.82 24.82 -3.07
C GLY A 326 11.24 24.25 -2.98
N CYS A 327 11.51 23.10 -3.59
CA CYS A 327 12.86 22.54 -3.71
C CYS A 327 13.63 23.11 -4.92
N ASP A 328 14.95 23.05 -4.87
CA ASP A 328 15.82 23.53 -5.95
C ASP A 328 15.80 22.60 -7.16
N GLN A 329 15.63 21.29 -6.94
CA GLN A 329 15.32 20.33 -7.99
C GLN A 329 14.46 19.20 -7.45
N LEU A 330 13.56 18.71 -8.31
CA LEU A 330 12.71 17.55 -8.03
C LEU A 330 13.01 16.42 -9.02
N ILE A 331 13.34 15.25 -8.49
CA ILE A 331 13.65 14.05 -9.25
C ILE A 331 12.62 12.98 -8.90
N TYR A 332 11.97 12.41 -9.92
CA TYR A 332 11.14 11.23 -9.77
C TYR A 332 11.78 10.04 -10.47
N GLN A 333 11.51 8.86 -9.92
CA GLN A 333 11.64 7.61 -10.64
C GLN A 333 10.70 7.58 -11.86
N ASP A 334 11.05 6.79 -12.87
CA ASP A 334 10.16 6.44 -13.98
C ASP A 334 9.36 5.17 -13.69
N VAL A 335 8.13 5.09 -14.22
CA VAL A 335 7.22 3.95 -13.95
C VAL A 335 7.81 2.64 -14.46
N ASP A 336 8.31 2.62 -15.69
CA ASP A 336 8.90 1.43 -16.29
C ASP A 336 10.16 0.97 -15.56
N GLY A 337 11.00 1.92 -15.15
CA GLY A 337 12.22 1.70 -14.38
C GLY A 337 11.90 1.12 -13.00
N MET A 338 10.87 1.61 -12.33
CA MET A 338 10.36 1.05 -11.08
C MET A 338 9.85 -0.39 -11.28
N LYS A 339 8.97 -0.62 -12.25
CA LYS A 339 8.44 -1.96 -12.58
C LYS A 339 9.58 -2.94 -12.90
N LYS A 340 10.56 -2.54 -13.70
CA LYS A 340 11.74 -3.36 -14.03
C LYS A 340 12.63 -3.62 -12.83
N ALA A 341 12.90 -2.60 -12.01
CA ALA A 341 13.76 -2.74 -10.82
C ALA A 341 13.21 -3.78 -9.85
N ILE A 342 11.91 -3.73 -9.58
CA ILE A 342 11.23 -4.66 -8.67
C ILE A 342 11.02 -6.02 -9.36
N GLY A 343 10.51 -6.05 -10.60
CA GLY A 343 10.24 -7.28 -11.35
C GLY A 343 11.49 -8.10 -11.67
N SER A 344 12.68 -7.49 -11.71
CA SER A 344 13.94 -8.22 -11.90
C SER A 344 14.22 -9.26 -10.81
N LEU A 345 13.60 -9.11 -9.63
CA LEU A 345 13.75 -10.03 -8.50
C LEU A 345 12.90 -11.30 -8.64
N ASN A 346 11.85 -11.30 -9.47
CA ASN A 346 11.08 -12.50 -9.78
C ASN A 346 10.51 -12.45 -11.20
N LYS A 347 11.10 -13.26 -12.09
CA LYS A 347 10.72 -13.39 -13.50
C LYS A 347 9.30 -13.94 -13.75
N ARG A 348 8.65 -14.51 -12.74
CA ARG A 348 7.24 -14.96 -12.86
C ARG A 348 6.27 -13.78 -12.90
N ILE A 349 6.66 -12.63 -12.38
CA ILE A 349 5.86 -11.41 -12.40
C ILE A 349 6.09 -10.71 -13.73
N THR A 350 5.03 -10.61 -14.53
CA THR A 350 5.07 -10.00 -15.86
C THR A 350 4.67 -8.53 -15.85
N ASP A 351 3.82 -8.14 -14.91
CA ASP A 351 3.43 -6.75 -14.64
C ASP A 351 2.99 -6.59 -13.18
N PHE A 352 2.74 -5.36 -12.75
CA PHE A 352 2.28 -4.99 -11.42
C PHE A 352 1.01 -4.16 -11.51
N ASP A 353 0.20 -4.16 -10.45
CA ASP A 353 -0.74 -3.06 -10.23
C ASP A 353 0.07 -1.80 -9.87
N ALA A 354 0.20 -0.92 -10.85
CA ALA A 354 0.84 0.40 -10.76
C ALA A 354 -0.15 1.53 -11.09
N SER A 355 -1.45 1.25 -10.98
CA SER A 355 -2.56 2.13 -11.37
C SER A 355 -2.43 3.56 -10.82
N CYS A 356 -1.96 3.72 -9.59
CA CYS A 356 -1.75 5.05 -8.98
C CYS A 356 -0.69 5.92 -9.71
N PHE A 357 0.15 5.32 -10.54
CA PHE A 357 1.20 5.99 -11.32
C PHE A 357 0.86 6.10 -12.81
N ASP A 358 0.41 5.01 -13.45
CA ASP A 358 0.17 4.95 -14.90
C ASP A 358 -1.30 5.07 -15.31
N GLY A 359 -2.24 4.95 -14.37
CA GLY A 359 -3.67 5.01 -14.61
C GLY A 359 -4.24 3.74 -15.24
N VAL A 360 -3.44 2.67 -15.32
CA VAL A 360 -3.86 1.38 -15.89
C VAL A 360 -4.30 0.47 -14.75
N TYR A 361 -5.62 0.30 -14.63
CA TYR A 361 -6.24 -0.55 -13.61
C TYR A 361 -6.36 -1.98 -14.12
N VAL A 362 -5.63 -2.91 -13.48
CA VAL A 362 -5.45 -4.29 -13.98
C VAL A 362 -6.75 -5.12 -14.09
N THR A 363 -7.78 -4.80 -13.30
CA THR A 363 -9.08 -5.48 -13.38
C THR A 363 -9.88 -5.15 -14.64
N GLY A 364 -9.49 -4.09 -15.38
CA GLY A 364 -10.09 -3.69 -16.65
C GLY A 364 -11.51 -3.14 -16.58
N ASP A 365 -12.07 -2.98 -15.38
CA ASP A 365 -13.44 -2.54 -15.13
C ASP A 365 -13.54 -1.12 -14.55
N ILE A 366 -12.40 -0.41 -14.46
CA ILE A 366 -12.33 0.95 -13.91
C ILE A 366 -12.25 1.96 -15.04
N THR A 367 -13.28 2.78 -15.13
CA THR A 367 -13.37 3.92 -16.04
C THR A 367 -13.03 5.23 -15.34
N ALA A 368 -12.83 6.30 -16.12
CA ALA A 368 -12.68 7.64 -15.57
C ALA A 368 -13.90 8.08 -14.73
N ASP A 369 -15.11 7.68 -15.16
CA ASP A 369 -16.36 7.99 -14.45
C ASP A 369 -16.45 7.26 -13.11
N ASP A 370 -15.92 6.04 -13.02
CA ASP A 370 -15.83 5.29 -11.76
C ASP A 370 -14.94 6.02 -10.76
N ILE A 371 -13.79 6.53 -11.21
CA ILE A 371 -12.86 7.31 -10.39
C ILE A 371 -13.53 8.60 -9.89
N LEU A 372 -14.26 9.31 -10.76
CA LEU A 372 -14.98 10.53 -10.37
C LEU A 372 -16.02 10.23 -9.29
N ARG A 373 -16.83 9.20 -9.48
CA ARG A 373 -17.85 8.77 -8.51
C ARG A 373 -17.25 8.33 -7.17
N ILE A 374 -16.13 7.61 -7.19
CA ILE A 374 -15.40 7.24 -5.97
C ILE A 374 -14.90 8.49 -5.24
N ASN A 375 -14.43 9.49 -5.98
CA ASN A 375 -13.97 10.76 -5.41
C ASN A 375 -15.14 11.57 -4.82
N GLU A 376 -16.29 11.67 -5.49
CA GLU A 376 -17.48 12.38 -4.99
C GLU A 376 -17.97 11.82 -3.65
N ASN A 377 -18.00 10.49 -3.52
CA ASN A 377 -18.38 9.82 -2.28
C ASN A 377 -17.42 10.10 -1.11
N ARG A 378 -16.17 10.51 -1.40
CA ARG A 378 -15.18 10.90 -0.37
C ARG A 378 -15.29 12.36 0.01
N VAL A 379 -15.68 13.25 -0.92
CA VAL A 379 -15.85 14.70 -0.66
C VAL A 379 -17.00 15.00 0.30
N GLY A 380 -17.98 14.08 0.44
CA GLY A 380 -19.06 14.20 1.43
C GLY A 380 -18.68 13.83 2.87
N GLY A 381 -17.51 13.22 3.09
CA GLY A 381 -16.91 13.05 4.40
C GLY A 381 -16.06 14.27 4.71
N ASP A 382 -16.66 15.27 5.34
CA ASP A 382 -15.97 16.49 5.76
C ASP A 382 -14.73 16.12 6.60
N GLU A 383 -13.52 16.17 6.02
CA GLU A 383 -12.21 16.09 6.72
C GLU A 383 -12.02 17.29 7.70
N SER A 384 -13.11 18.00 8.05
CA SER A 384 -13.23 18.89 9.19
C SER A 384 -13.48 18.14 10.52
N GLN A 385 -13.81 16.84 10.48
CA GLN A 385 -13.96 16.00 11.66
C GLN A 385 -13.03 14.79 11.63
N GLU A 386 -12.01 14.89 12.49
CA GLU A 386 -11.35 13.80 13.20
C GLU A 386 -10.79 12.62 12.39
N ASP A 387 -9.47 12.49 12.47
CA ASP A 387 -8.70 11.26 12.29
C ASP A 387 -9.10 10.23 13.38
N THR A 388 -10.34 9.71 13.31
CA THR A 388 -10.81 8.62 14.16
C THR A 388 -10.29 7.31 13.58
N SER A 389 -9.06 6.98 13.93
CA SER A 389 -8.66 5.57 14.06
C SER A 389 -9.78 4.82 14.78
N ARG A 390 -10.39 3.84 14.10
CA ARG A 390 -11.53 3.00 14.55
C ARG A 390 -11.20 2.07 15.74
N LEU A 391 -10.30 2.47 16.64
CA LEU A 391 -9.89 1.74 17.85
C LEU A 391 -10.12 2.57 19.12
N ALA A 392 -11.23 3.31 19.19
CA ALA A 392 -11.70 3.89 20.43
C ALA A 392 -12.61 2.87 21.15
N LEU A 393 -12.06 2.14 22.12
CA LEU A 393 -12.88 1.51 23.15
C LEU A 393 -13.47 2.63 24.04
N PRO A 394 -14.78 2.61 24.35
CA PRO A 394 -15.34 3.54 25.31
C PRO A 394 -14.83 3.17 26.71
N ASN A 395 -14.02 4.04 27.32
CA ASN A 395 -13.78 3.96 28.75
C ASN A 395 -15.08 4.33 29.45
N LEU A 396 -15.70 3.36 30.14
CA LEU A 396 -16.72 3.61 31.14
C LEU A 396 -16.08 4.45 32.25
N VAL A 397 -16.69 5.61 32.51
CA VAL A 397 -16.36 6.45 33.66
C VAL A 397 -17.27 5.98 34.80
N ASP A 398 -16.66 5.41 35.85
CA ASP A 398 -17.24 5.40 37.19
C ASP A 398 -16.86 6.69 37.93
#